data_AF-A0A414RNZ0-F1
#
_entry.id   AF-A0A414RNZ0-F1
#
_cell.length_a   1.000
_cell.length_b   1.000
_cell.length_c   1.000
_cell.angle_alpha   90.00
_cell.angle_beta   90.00
_cell.angle_gamma   90.00
#
_symmetry.space_group_name_H-M   'P 1'
#
loop_
_entity.id
_entity.type
_entity.pdbx_description
1 polymer ?
#
loop_
_entity_poly.entity_id
_entity_poly.type
_entity_poly.pdbx_seq_one_letter_code
_entity_poly.pdbx_strand_id
1 'polypeptide(L)'
;MEKEAKKTEVAVEVLDKDGEVIENEYTVVFNKPYTFEGETYDKIDLSGLDNLTAADMIAANKILDRTGSFTFLPEMSLEYACIIAAKATKLPVEFFKGLHPKEAVKVKNRVTAFFYGAE
;
A
#
# COMPACT_ATOMS: atom_id res chain seq x y z
N MET A 1 26.22 -18.88 -29.35
CA MET A 1 26.59 -17.75 -28.47
C MET A 1 25.57 -16.66 -28.73
N GLU A 2 24.37 -16.81 -28.16
CA GLU A 2 23.29 -15.84 -28.28
C GLU A 2 23.43 -14.82 -27.15
N LYS A 3 23.52 -13.54 -27.54
CA LYS A 3 23.54 -12.41 -26.61
C LYS A 3 22.10 -12.12 -26.23
N GLU A 4 21.77 -12.43 -24.98
CA GLU A 4 20.52 -12.01 -24.35
C GLU A 4 20.56 -10.48 -24.15
N ALA A 5 19.71 -9.78 -24.89
CA ALA A 5 19.55 -8.34 -24.76
C ALA A 5 18.80 -8.06 -23.44
N LYS A 6 19.54 -7.56 -22.45
CA LYS A 6 19.02 -7.00 -21.21
C LYS A 6 18.10 -5.83 -21.55
N LYS A 7 16.79 -6.07 -21.53
CA LYS A 7 15.75 -5.04 -21.65
C LYS A 7 15.75 -4.24 -20.35
N THR A 8 16.54 -3.17 -20.31
CA THR A 8 16.38 -2.12 -19.30
C THR A 8 15.08 -1.41 -19.60
N GLU A 9 14.01 -1.81 -18.90
CA GLU A 9 12.78 -1.03 -18.84
C GLU A 9 13.09 0.28 -18.11
N VAL A 10 12.91 1.37 -18.84
CA VAL A 10 13.03 2.73 -18.33
C VAL A 10 11.79 2.96 -17.47
N ALA A 11 11.95 2.93 -16.15
CA ALA A 11 10.92 3.36 -15.22
C ALA A 11 10.67 4.85 -15.48
N VAL A 12 9.52 5.17 -16.07
CA VAL A 12 9.06 6.54 -16.22
C VAL A 12 8.65 7.00 -14.83
N GLU A 13 9.48 7.82 -14.18
CA GLU A 13 9.13 8.45 -12.90
C GLU A 13 7.95 9.40 -13.14
N VAL A 14 6.73 8.97 -12.82
CA VAL A 14 5.56 9.85 -12.83
C VAL A 14 5.45 10.51 -11.47
N LEU A 15 5.62 11.84 -11.43
CA LEU A 15 5.46 12.61 -10.21
C LEU A 15 3.97 12.85 -9.95
N ASP A 16 3.51 12.64 -8.72
CA ASP A 16 2.14 13.01 -8.33
C ASP A 16 1.98 14.53 -8.19
N LYS A 17 0.76 15.02 -7.93
CA LYS A 17 0.47 16.45 -7.74
C LYS A 17 1.25 17.06 -6.56
N ASP A 18 1.69 16.24 -5.61
CA ASP A 18 2.50 16.61 -4.45
C ASP A 18 4.01 16.41 -4.69
N GLY A 19 4.42 16.02 -5.90
CA GLY A 19 5.83 15.87 -6.30
C GLY A 19 6.49 14.59 -5.80
N GLU A 20 5.73 13.57 -5.41
CA GLU A 20 6.28 12.26 -5.03
C GLU A 20 6.52 11.38 -6.25
N VAL A 21 7.63 10.64 -6.23
CA VAL A 21 7.95 9.66 -7.27
C VAL A 21 6.94 8.51 -7.18
N ILE A 22 6.09 8.41 -8.19
CA ILE A 22 5.22 7.28 -8.43
C ILE A 22 5.87 6.44 -9.51
N GLU A 23 6.21 5.19 -9.20
CA GLU A 23 6.63 4.24 -10.25
C GLU A 23 5.42 3.70 -11.03
N ASN A 24 4.30 3.49 -10.34
CA ASN A 24 2.99 3.14 -10.90
C ASN A 24 1.89 3.39 -9.84
N GLU A 25 0.61 3.32 -10.22
CA GLU A 25 -0.52 3.69 -9.35
C GLU A 25 -0.57 2.91 -8.01
N TYR A 26 0.00 1.72 -7.98
CA TYR A 26 0.01 0.79 -6.84
C TYR A 26 1.31 0.82 -6.01
N THR A 27 2.40 1.41 -6.51
CA THR A 27 3.66 1.45 -5.78
C THR A 27 3.71 2.65 -4.84
N VAL A 28 4.07 2.39 -3.59
CA VAL A 28 4.39 3.44 -2.61
C VAL A 28 5.88 3.44 -2.39
N VAL A 29 6.56 4.47 -2.90
CA VAL A 29 7.98 4.71 -2.63
C VAL A 29 8.12 5.47 -1.31
N PHE A 30 8.94 4.92 -0.42
CA PHE A 30 9.20 5.51 0.88
C PHE A 30 10.24 6.62 0.78
N ASN A 31 9.98 7.74 1.46
CA ASN A 31 10.96 8.83 1.52
C ASN A 31 12.21 8.45 2.33
N LYS A 32 12.09 7.45 3.21
CA LYS A 32 13.18 6.92 4.03
C LYS A 32 13.10 5.39 4.03
N PRO A 33 14.23 4.69 3.97
CA PRO A 33 14.24 3.24 4.09
C PRO A 33 13.63 2.82 5.43
N TYR A 34 12.74 1.84 5.37
CA TYR A 34 12.03 1.28 6.53
C TYR A 34 12.53 -0.13 6.77
N THR A 35 13.06 -0.42 7.96
CA THR A 35 13.49 -1.77 8.33
C THR A 35 12.43 -2.47 9.16
N PHE A 36 12.03 -3.65 8.74
CA PHE A 36 11.06 -4.50 9.42
C PHE A 36 11.56 -5.95 9.39
N GLU A 37 11.57 -6.61 10.55
CA GLU A 37 12.03 -8.02 10.70
C GLU A 37 13.41 -8.34 10.08
N GLY A 38 14.30 -7.34 10.02
CA GLY A 38 15.65 -7.48 9.48
C GLY A 38 15.78 -7.22 7.98
N GLU A 39 14.68 -6.94 7.29
CA GLU A 39 14.67 -6.53 5.89
C GLU A 39 14.42 -5.02 5.76
N THR A 40 15.10 -4.39 4.82
CA THR A 40 14.95 -2.95 4.53
C THR A 40 14.16 -2.75 3.26
N TYR A 41 13.13 -1.91 3.35
CA TYR A 41 12.19 -1.59 2.30
C TYR A 41 12.36 -0.12 1.91
N ASP A 42 12.61 0.14 0.63
CA ASP A 42 12.53 1.47 0.02
C ASP A 42 11.15 1.74 -0.60
N LYS A 43 10.37 0.68 -0.85
CA LYS A 43 9.03 0.76 -1.42
C LYS A 43 8.19 -0.45 -1.07
N ILE A 44 6.89 -0.34 -1.32
CA ILE A 44 5.95 -1.46 -1.32
C ILE A 44 5.07 -1.45 -2.58
N ASP A 45 4.70 -2.64 -3.02
CA ASP A 45 3.78 -2.83 -4.14
C ASP A 45 2.39 -3.20 -3.64
N LEU A 46 1.38 -2.38 -3.94
CA LEU A 46 -0.02 -2.61 -3.57
C LEU A 46 -0.84 -3.20 -4.71
N SER A 47 -0.24 -3.76 -5.77
CA SER A 47 -0.99 -4.31 -6.92
C SER A 47 -1.90 -5.47 -6.54
N GLY A 48 -1.66 -6.09 -5.38
CA GLY A 48 -2.55 -7.06 -4.77
C GLY A 48 -3.95 -6.53 -4.42
N LEU A 49 -4.17 -5.21 -4.43
CA LEU A 49 -5.49 -4.59 -4.18
C LEU A 49 -6.54 -5.08 -5.18
N ASP A 50 -6.22 -5.23 -6.46
CA ASP A 50 -7.13 -5.76 -7.49
C ASP A 50 -7.56 -7.21 -7.27
N ASN A 51 -6.76 -7.95 -6.50
CA ASN A 51 -7.03 -9.36 -6.20
C ASN A 51 -7.85 -9.52 -4.91
N LEU A 52 -8.15 -8.42 -4.20
CA LEU A 52 -8.96 -8.49 -2.99
C LEU A 52 -10.41 -8.80 -3.33
N THR A 53 -11.01 -9.62 -2.49
CA THR A 53 -12.42 -9.98 -2.62
C THR A 53 -13.27 -9.19 -1.62
N ALA A 54 -14.59 -9.17 -1.84
CA ALA A 54 -15.52 -8.64 -0.84
C ALA A 54 -15.36 -9.35 0.53
N ALA A 55 -14.99 -10.63 0.54
CA ALA A 55 -14.73 -11.37 1.77
C ALA A 55 -13.52 -10.80 2.54
N ASP A 56 -12.50 -10.31 1.83
CA ASP A 56 -11.35 -9.64 2.43
C ASP A 56 -11.73 -8.32 3.07
N MET A 57 -12.56 -7.52 2.40
CA MET A 57 -13.07 -6.26 2.95
C MET A 57 -13.94 -6.49 4.20
N ILE A 58 -14.80 -7.51 4.19
CA ILE A 58 -15.61 -7.89 5.36
C ILE A 58 -14.71 -8.35 6.51
N ALA A 59 -13.68 -9.16 6.22
CA ALA A 59 -12.72 -9.59 7.23
C ALA A 59 -11.96 -8.39 7.83
N ALA A 60 -11.57 -7.41 7.00
CA ALA A 60 -10.92 -6.20 7.46
C ALA A 60 -11.82 -5.37 8.38
N ASN A 61 -13.10 -5.20 8.05
CA ASN A 61 -14.06 -4.50 8.90
C ASN A 61 -14.24 -5.21 10.24
N LYS A 62 -14.37 -6.54 10.25
CA LYS A 62 -14.46 -7.32 11.50
C LYS A 62 -13.23 -7.16 12.39
N ILE A 63 -12.03 -6.99 11.81
CA ILE A 63 -10.82 -6.73 12.57
C ILE A 63 -10.89 -5.32 13.18
N LEU A 64 -11.29 -4.32 12.40
CA LEU A 64 -11.46 -2.93 12.85
C LEU A 64 -12.50 -2.79 13.98
N ASP A 65 -13.64 -3.49 13.89
CA ASP A 65 -14.64 -3.51 14.95
C ASP A 65 -14.09 -4.07 16.27
N ARG A 66 -13.22 -5.09 16.19
CA ARG A 66 -12.61 -5.73 17.37
C ARG A 66 -11.55 -4.87 18.05
N THR A 67 -10.92 -3.93 17.33
CA THR A 67 -9.94 -3.00 17.93
C THR A 67 -10.62 -1.84 18.68
N GLY A 68 -11.96 -1.75 18.64
CA GLY A 68 -12.72 -0.68 19.29
C GLY A 68 -12.75 0.62 18.47
N SER A 69 -12.21 0.60 17.25
CA SER A 69 -12.19 1.72 16.31
C SER A 69 -13.54 1.85 15.61
N PHE A 70 -14.50 2.54 16.23
CA PHE A 70 -15.77 2.85 15.58
C PHE A 70 -15.63 4.05 14.64
N THR A 71 -15.78 3.81 13.33
CA THR A 71 -15.82 4.86 12.31
C THR A 71 -17.00 4.64 11.37
N PHE A 72 -17.69 5.72 11.02
CA PHE A 72 -18.76 5.68 10.02
C PHE A 72 -18.23 5.39 8.60
N LEU A 73 -16.95 5.66 8.36
CA LEU A 73 -16.27 5.46 7.07
C LEU A 73 -14.97 4.69 7.30
N PRO A 74 -15.03 3.34 7.37
CA PRO A 74 -13.85 2.51 7.57
C PRO A 74 -12.79 2.71 6.49
N GLU A 75 -13.22 2.91 5.23
CA GLU A 75 -12.35 3.13 4.06
C GLU A 75 -11.49 4.40 4.13
N MET A 76 -11.83 5.33 5.04
CA MET A 76 -11.07 6.56 5.29
C MET A 76 -10.12 6.46 6.50
N SER A 77 -10.22 5.36 7.27
CA SER A 77 -9.42 5.17 8.48
C SER A 77 -8.04 4.61 8.15
N LEU A 78 -7.02 5.10 8.87
CA LEU A 78 -5.65 4.59 8.74
C LEU A 78 -5.57 3.12 9.12
N GLU A 79 -6.27 2.71 10.19
CA GLU A 79 -6.24 1.33 10.66
C GLU A 79 -6.83 0.35 9.64
N TYR A 80 -7.96 0.70 9.00
CA TYR A 80 -8.52 -0.12 7.92
C TYR A 80 -7.57 -0.18 6.72
N ALA A 81 -6.97 0.95 6.33
CA ALA A 81 -6.01 0.99 5.22
C ALA A 81 -4.79 0.09 5.50
N CYS A 82 -4.27 0.07 6.73
CA CYS A 82 -3.19 -0.85 7.12
C CYS A 82 -3.61 -2.32 7.00
N ILE A 83 -4.85 -2.66 7.39
CA ILE A 83 -5.36 -4.04 7.30
C ILE A 83 -5.53 -4.46 5.83
N ILE A 84 -6.06 -3.57 4.99
CA ILE A 84 -6.24 -3.81 3.55
C ILE A 84 -4.89 -3.95 2.84
N ALA A 85 -3.94 -3.06 3.11
CA ALA A 85 -2.59 -3.13 2.55
C ALA A 85 -1.87 -4.41 2.97
N ALA A 86 -2.03 -4.85 4.22
CA ALA A 86 -1.51 -6.13 4.70
C ALA A 86 -2.06 -7.32 3.90
N LYS A 87 -3.37 -7.30 3.62
CA LYS A 87 -4.00 -8.34 2.80
C LYS A 87 -3.51 -8.34 1.35
N ALA A 88 -3.35 -7.15 0.76
CA ALA A 88 -2.88 -7.01 -0.62
C ALA A 88 -1.41 -7.45 -0.80
N THR A 89 -0.53 -7.06 0.12
CA THR A 89 0.91 -7.34 0.05
C THR A 89 1.31 -8.68 0.64
N LYS A 90 0.44 -9.30 1.43
CA LYS A 90 0.73 -10.47 2.27
C LYS A 90 1.78 -10.21 3.36
N LEU A 91 2.10 -8.95 3.64
CA LEU A 91 2.92 -8.53 4.78
C LEU A 91 2.06 -8.43 6.06
N PRO A 92 2.64 -8.62 7.25
CA PRO A 92 1.89 -8.52 8.49
C PRO A 92 1.35 -7.10 8.71
N VAL A 93 0.18 -6.97 9.33
CA VAL A 93 -0.41 -5.64 9.63
C VAL A 93 0.52 -4.76 10.49
N GLU A 94 1.39 -5.38 11.30
CA GLU A 94 2.39 -4.68 12.11
C GLU A 94 3.42 -3.93 11.26
N PHE A 95 3.75 -4.43 10.07
CA PHE A 95 4.57 -3.72 9.10
C PHE A 95 3.98 -2.33 8.83
N PHE A 96 2.69 -2.28 8.52
CA PHE A 96 2.00 -1.04 8.17
C PHE A 96 1.77 -0.14 9.38
N LYS A 97 1.51 -0.72 10.55
CA LYS A 97 1.39 0.04 11.81
C LYS A 97 2.72 0.62 12.28
N GLY A 98 3.83 -0.01 11.92
CA GLY A 98 5.19 0.44 12.22
C GLY A 98 5.75 1.50 11.27
N LEU A 99 5.05 1.82 10.18
CA LEU A 99 5.49 2.84 9.22
C LEU A 99 5.61 4.22 9.87
N HIS A 100 6.57 5.00 9.40
CA HIS A 100 6.63 6.42 9.73
C HIS A 100 5.34 7.13 9.28
N PRO A 101 4.85 8.16 10.00
CA PRO A 101 3.55 8.77 9.73
C PRO A 101 3.37 9.24 8.28
N LYS A 102 4.42 9.79 7.66
CA LYS A 102 4.37 10.20 6.25
C LYS A 102 4.14 9.02 5.32
N GLU A 103 4.88 7.93 5.51
CA GLU A 103 4.77 6.72 4.67
C GLU A 103 3.43 6.01 4.90
N ALA A 104 2.96 5.96 6.16
CA ALA A 104 1.66 5.41 6.50
C ALA A 104 0.50 6.19 5.82
N VAL A 105 0.61 7.52 5.74
CA VAL A 105 -0.36 8.36 5.02
C VAL A 105 -0.33 8.09 3.51
N LYS A 106 0.84 7.86 2.90
CA LYS A 106 0.93 7.48 1.48
C LYS A 106 0.18 6.17 1.21
N VAL A 107 0.44 5.15 2.03
CA VAL A 107 -0.26 3.86 1.94
C VAL A 107 -1.76 4.06 2.09
N LYS A 108 -2.20 4.84 3.09
CA LYS A 108 -3.61 5.17 3.29
C LYS A 108 -4.20 5.81 2.04
N ASN A 109 -3.55 6.84 1.51
CA ASN A 109 -4.05 7.57 0.35
C ASN A 109 -4.15 6.66 -0.88
N ARG A 110 -3.23 5.71 -1.08
CA ARG A 110 -3.33 4.73 -2.17
C ARG A 110 -4.47 3.75 -2.00
N VAL A 111 -4.64 3.20 -0.79
CA VAL A 111 -5.78 2.31 -0.50
C VAL A 111 -7.11 3.05 -0.66
N THR A 112 -7.22 4.27 -0.13
CA THR A 112 -8.41 5.11 -0.29
C THR A 112 -8.64 5.48 -1.76
N ALA A 113 -7.59 5.83 -2.51
CA ALA A 113 -7.68 6.12 -3.93
C ALA A 113 -8.09 4.88 -4.75
N PHE A 114 -7.78 3.66 -4.31
CA PHE A 114 -8.30 2.46 -4.94
C PHE A 114 -9.82 2.31 -4.75
N PHE A 115 -10.36 2.65 -3.57
CA PHE A 115 -11.80 2.57 -3.32
C PHE A 115 -12.62 3.68 -4.00
N TYR A 116 -12.07 4.89 -4.10
CA TYR A 116 -12.76 6.06 -4.67
C TYR A 116 -12.25 6.47 -6.06
N GLY A 117 -11.20 5.83 -6.55
CA GLY A 117 -10.65 6.01 -7.87
C GLY A 117 -11.65 5.46 -8.87
N ALA A 118 -12.40 6.38 -9.45
CA ALA A 118 -13.29 6.12 -10.55
C ALA A 118 -12.50 5.62 -11.78
N GLU A 119 -13.12 4.70 -12.51
CA GLU A 119 -12.85 4.44 -13.94
C GLU A 119 -12.69 5.73 -14.77
#